data_AF-A0AAV7QFJ2-F1
#
_entry.id   AF-A0AAV7QFJ2-F1
#
_cell.length_a   1.000
_cell.length_b   1.000
_cell.length_c   1.000
_cell.angle_alpha   90.00
_cell.angle_beta   90.00
_cell.angle_gamma   90.00
#
_symmetry.space_group_name_H-M   'P 1'
#
loop_
_entity.id
_entity.type
_entity.pdbx_description
1 polymer ?
#
loop_
_entity_poly.entity_id
_entity_poly.type
_entity_poly.pdbx_seq_one_letter_code
_entity_poly.pdbx_strand_id
1 'polypeptide(L)'
;MDQDLLYLRSKITDLEDRSGRDNIRLFGFPENEEGPDVQAFLGSVLSKLTSLTFDPPLEFQRAHRVGPKCPDGASRPHLIFACQLRYAQNHQLLQAARNHGPFRMEKYEIRITADYSKDTNECRKAFLALRP
;
A
#
# COMPACT_ATOMS: atom_id res chain seq x y z
N MET A 1 18.65 21.78 -22.96
CA MET A 1 17.53 20.90 -23.39
C MET A 1 17.58 19.56 -22.68
N ASP A 2 18.54 18.67 -22.95
CA ASP A 2 18.53 17.33 -22.33
C ASP A 2 18.74 17.35 -20.80
N GLN A 3 19.62 18.23 -20.32
CA GLN A 3 19.86 18.39 -18.87
C GLN A 3 18.63 18.96 -18.14
N ASP A 4 17.90 19.86 -18.79
CA ASP A 4 16.68 20.46 -18.24
C ASP A 4 15.53 19.44 -18.18
N LEU A 5 15.41 18.59 -19.20
CA LEU A 5 14.44 17.50 -19.21
C LEU A 5 14.71 16.49 -18.10
N LEU A 6 15.98 16.12 -17.89
CA LEU A 6 16.37 15.22 -16.81
C LEU A 6 16.07 15.84 -15.43
N TYR A 7 16.38 17.13 -15.26
CA TYR A 7 16.09 17.87 -14.03
C TYR A 7 14.58 17.94 -13.74
N LEU A 8 13.77 18.25 -14.75
CA LEU A 8 12.32 18.31 -14.61
C LEU A 8 11.74 16.93 -14.29
N ARG A 9 12.19 15.87 -14.96
CA ARG A 9 11.77 14.51 -14.65
C ARG A 9 12.07 14.15 -13.19
N SER A 10 13.29 14.43 -12.71
CA SER A 10 13.67 14.19 -11.32
C SER A 10 12.78 14.95 -10.32
N LYS A 11 12.42 16.21 -10.63
CA LYS A 11 11.49 16.98 -9.80
C LYS A 11 10.08 16.40 -9.79
N ILE A 12 9.58 15.95 -10.94
CA ILE A 12 8.26 15.31 -11.05
C ILE A 12 8.24 14.03 -10.21
N THR A 13 9.25 13.17 -10.35
CA THR A 13 9.37 11.94 -9.54
C THR A 13 9.35 12.23 -8.04
N ASP A 14 10.12 13.23 -7.58
CA ASP A 14 10.15 13.62 -6.16
C ASP A 14 8.78 14.15 -5.69
N LEU A 15 8.07 14.92 -6.52
CA LEU A 15 6.72 15.40 -6.20
C LEU A 15 5.69 14.26 -6.12
N GLU A 16 5.72 13.33 -7.07
CA GLU A 16 4.85 12.15 -7.08
C GLU A 16 5.09 11.30 -5.82
N ASP A 17 6.35 10.99 -5.50
CA ASP A 17 6.69 10.20 -4.33
C ASP A 17 6.31 10.92 -3.03
N ARG A 18 6.52 12.24 -2.93
CA ARG A 18 6.09 13.04 -1.77
C ARG A 18 4.59 13.02 -1.57
N SER A 19 3.83 13.17 -2.65
CA SER A 19 2.37 13.09 -2.61
C SER A 19 1.86 11.68 -2.31
N GLY A 20 2.66 10.65 -2.61
CA GLY A 20 2.33 9.24 -2.38
C GLY A 20 2.70 8.70 -1.00
N ARG A 21 3.43 9.45 -0.16
CA ARG A 21 4.02 8.91 1.09
C ARG A 21 3.00 8.35 2.08
N ASP A 22 1.80 8.92 2.12
CA ASP A 22 0.73 8.47 2.99
C ASP A 22 -0.15 7.39 2.35
N ASN A 23 0.03 7.13 1.06
CA ASN A 23 -0.70 6.10 0.34
C ASN A 23 -0.07 4.71 0.57
N ILE A 24 -0.93 3.72 0.75
CA ILE A 24 -0.59 2.31 0.82
C ILE A 24 -1.40 1.50 -0.18
N ARG A 25 -0.75 0.47 -0.70
CA ARG A 25 -1.30 -0.53 -1.60
C ARG A 25 -1.46 -1.84 -0.84
N LEU A 26 -2.68 -2.36 -0.82
CA LEU A 26 -3.08 -3.54 -0.07
C LEU A 26 -3.60 -4.62 -1.03
N PHE A 27 -2.83 -5.69 -1.17
CA PHE A 27 -3.12 -6.79 -2.09
C PHE A 27 -3.68 -8.00 -1.34
N GLY A 28 -4.55 -8.76 -2.00
CA GLY A 28 -5.00 -10.08 -1.53
C GLY A 28 -6.11 -10.05 -0.48
N PHE A 29 -6.67 -8.88 -0.16
CA PHE A 29 -7.81 -8.80 0.76
C PHE A 29 -9.07 -9.39 0.10
N PRO A 30 -9.84 -10.25 0.80
CA PRO A 30 -11.08 -10.85 0.28
C PRO A 30 -12.06 -9.79 -0.19
N GLU A 31 -12.78 -10.09 -1.27
CA GLU A 31 -13.82 -9.20 -1.77
C GLU A 31 -15.11 -9.40 -0.98
N ASN A 32 -15.90 -8.33 -0.86
CA ASN A 32 -17.20 -8.29 -0.19
C ASN A 32 -17.20 -8.52 1.32
N GLU A 33 -16.07 -8.89 1.94
CA GLU A 33 -15.93 -9.01 3.40
C GLU A 33 -15.75 -7.67 4.13
N GLU A 34 -15.47 -6.60 3.38
CA GLU A 34 -15.20 -5.27 3.91
C GLU A 34 -16.44 -4.60 4.51
N GLY A 35 -17.63 -5.05 4.08
CA GLY A 35 -18.89 -4.39 4.41
C GLY A 35 -18.99 -2.98 3.79
N PRO A 36 -19.86 -2.11 4.34
CA PRO A 36 -20.10 -0.78 3.80
C PRO A 36 -18.96 0.22 4.07
N ASP A 37 -18.09 -0.05 5.05
CA ASP A 37 -17.01 0.84 5.47
C ASP A 37 -15.65 0.13 5.42
N VAL A 38 -14.97 0.35 4.29
CA VAL A 38 -13.62 -0.17 4.03
C VAL A 38 -12.60 0.38 5.03
N GLN A 39 -12.76 1.62 5.52
CA GLN A 39 -11.79 2.24 6.43
C GLN A 39 -11.82 1.57 7.80
N ALA A 40 -13.02 1.38 8.37
CA ALA A 40 -13.20 0.69 9.63
C ALA A 40 -12.74 -0.78 9.55
N PHE A 41 -13.06 -1.46 8.44
CA PHE A 41 -12.57 -2.80 8.16
C PHE A 41 -11.04 -2.84 8.19
N LEU A 42 -10.38 -1.99 7.41
CA LEU A 42 -8.92 -1.93 7.34
C LEU A 42 -8.27 -1.61 8.69
N GLY A 43 -8.81 -0.65 9.44
CA GLY A 43 -8.26 -0.28 10.75
C GLY A 43 -8.23 -1.46 11.71
N SER A 44 -9.32 -2.25 11.73
CA SER A 44 -9.41 -3.44 12.58
C SER A 44 -8.52 -4.60 12.08
N VAL A 45 -8.50 -4.87 10.78
CA VAL A 45 -7.79 -6.01 10.20
C VAL A 45 -6.29 -5.78 10.21
N LEU A 46 -5.81 -4.58 9.86
CA LEU A 46 -4.38 -4.28 9.82
C LEU A 46 -3.74 -4.31 11.20
N SER A 47 -4.45 -3.81 12.23
CA SER A 47 -3.99 -3.90 13.62
C SER A 47 -3.85 -5.36 14.05
N LYS A 48 -4.84 -6.22 13.72
CA LYS A 48 -4.79 -7.66 13.99
C LYS A 48 -3.67 -8.38 13.22
N LEU A 49 -3.54 -8.13 11.92
CA LEU A 49 -2.55 -8.79 11.07
C LEU A 49 -1.12 -8.46 11.47
N THR A 50 -0.87 -7.19 11.83
CA THR A 50 0.47 -6.75 12.24
C THR A 50 0.76 -6.99 13.72
N SER A 51 -0.24 -7.41 14.51
CA SER A 51 -0.16 -7.51 15.97
C SER A 51 0.32 -6.21 16.64
N LEU A 52 0.06 -5.07 16.00
CA LEU A 52 0.41 -3.74 16.50
C LEU A 52 -0.81 -3.10 17.15
N THR A 53 -0.58 -2.47 18.30
CA THR A 53 -1.57 -1.61 18.94
C THR A 53 -1.29 -0.17 18.54
N PHE A 54 -2.26 0.45 17.87
CA PHE A 54 -2.22 1.86 17.49
C PHE A 54 -3.08 2.68 18.44
N ASP A 55 -2.50 3.74 18.98
CA ASP A 55 -3.21 4.77 19.77
C ASP A 55 -2.87 6.15 19.19
N PRO A 56 -3.82 6.88 18.57
CA PRO A 56 -5.21 6.46 18.31
C PRO A 56 -5.29 5.32 17.29
N PRO A 57 -6.47 4.67 17.13
CA PRO A 57 -6.68 3.64 16.10
C PRO A 57 -6.25 4.10 14.70
N LEU A 58 -5.97 3.14 13.81
CA LEU A 58 -5.64 3.46 12.42
C LEU A 58 -6.81 4.18 11.73
N GLU A 59 -6.55 5.39 11.28
CA GLU A 59 -7.50 6.27 10.59
C GLU A 59 -7.05 6.49 9.15
N PHE A 60 -8.01 6.46 8.24
CA PHE A 60 -7.77 6.65 6.81
C PHE A 60 -8.46 7.93 6.34
N GLN A 61 -7.79 8.70 5.49
CA GLN A 61 -8.46 9.79 4.76
C GLN A 61 -9.39 9.23 3.68
N ARG A 62 -8.94 8.15 3.03
CA ARG A 62 -9.68 7.45 1.97
C ARG A 62 -9.22 6.00 1.91
N ALA A 63 -10.15 5.10 1.59
CA ALA A 63 -9.85 3.71 1.25
C ALA A 63 -10.87 3.25 0.21
N HIS A 64 -10.40 2.66 -0.89
CA HIS A 64 -11.27 2.15 -1.94
C HIS A 64 -10.58 1.05 -2.75
N ARG A 65 -11.37 0.17 -3.36
CA ARG A 65 -10.90 -0.82 -4.33
C ARG A 65 -10.59 -0.13 -5.66
N VAL A 66 -9.50 -0.56 -6.32
CA VAL A 66 -9.08 -0.03 -7.62
C VAL A 66 -9.25 -1.09 -8.69
N GLY A 67 -9.90 -0.71 -9.80
CA GLY A 67 -10.16 -1.56 -10.96
C GLY A 67 -11.65 -1.82 -11.21
N PRO A 68 -12.01 -2.34 -12.40
CA PRO A 68 -13.38 -2.74 -12.69
C PRO A 68 -13.76 -3.95 -11.83
N LYS A 69 -15.00 -4.02 -11.33
CA LYS A 69 -15.49 -5.20 -10.60
C LYS A 69 -15.30 -6.44 -11.48
N CYS A 70 -14.44 -7.36 -11.06
CA CYS A 70 -14.34 -8.67 -11.73
C CYS A 70 -15.65 -9.43 -11.59
N PRO A 71 -15.97 -10.31 -12.55
CA PRO A 71 -16.99 -11.33 -12.35
C PRO A 71 -16.64 -12.16 -11.12
N ASP A 72 -17.66 -12.57 -10.35
CA ASP A 72 -17.51 -13.43 -9.18
C ASP A 72 -16.60 -14.63 -9.51
N GLY A 73 -15.52 -14.80 -8.74
CA GLY A 73 -14.59 -15.92 -8.90
C GLY A 73 -13.26 -15.61 -9.59
N ALA A 74 -12.90 -14.33 -9.80
CA ALA A 74 -11.53 -14.01 -10.20
C ALA A 74 -10.51 -14.54 -9.17
N SER A 75 -9.48 -15.23 -9.67
CA SER A 75 -8.45 -15.89 -8.83
C SER A 75 -7.63 -14.91 -7.97
N ARG A 76 -7.73 -13.60 -8.19
CA ARG A 76 -6.93 -12.57 -7.49
C ARG A 76 -7.84 -11.43 -7.03
N PRO A 77 -7.96 -11.19 -5.72
CA PRO A 77 -8.72 -10.06 -5.21
C PRO A 77 -8.17 -8.72 -5.66
N HIS A 78 -9.04 -7.72 -5.88
CA HIS A 78 -8.61 -6.37 -6.30
C HIS A 78 -7.71 -5.70 -5.27
N LEU A 79 -6.86 -4.79 -5.75
CA LEU A 79 -6.08 -3.91 -4.89
C LEU A 79 -6.99 -2.96 -4.11
N ILE A 80 -6.78 -2.84 -2.80
CA ILE A 80 -7.28 -1.70 -2.03
C ILE A 80 -6.20 -0.62 -2.02
N PHE A 81 -6.59 0.59 -2.38
CA PHE A 81 -5.78 1.77 -2.24
C PHE A 81 -6.29 2.58 -1.06
N ALA A 82 -5.40 2.86 -0.10
CA ALA A 82 -5.75 3.59 1.10
C ALA A 82 -4.74 4.71 1.38
N CYS A 83 -5.22 5.83 1.90
CA CYS A 83 -4.38 6.95 2.35
C CYS A 83 -4.51 7.06 3.85
N GLN A 84 -3.40 6.84 4.55
CA GLN A 84 -3.32 6.96 6.00
C GLN A 84 -3.44 8.42 6.41
N LEU A 85 -4.13 8.67 7.52
CA LEU A 85 -4.22 10.02 8.06
C LEU A 85 -2.91 10.47 8.73
N ARG A 86 -2.15 9.52 9.29
CA ARG A 86 -0.96 9.79 10.11
C ARG A 86 0.26 9.09 9.53
N TYR A 87 1.23 9.88 9.06
CA TYR A 87 2.48 9.38 8.48
C TYR A 87 3.24 8.42 9.41
N ALA A 88 3.30 8.69 10.71
CA ALA A 88 4.03 7.86 11.67
C ALA A 88 3.46 6.43 11.76
N GLN A 89 2.13 6.31 11.82
CA GLN A 89 1.44 5.02 11.85
C GLN A 89 1.61 4.28 10.52
N ASN A 90 1.56 5.00 9.39
CA ASN A 90 1.83 4.43 8.08
C ASN A 90 3.24 3.82 8.00
N HIS A 91 4.24 4.56 8.47
CA HIS A 91 5.61 4.09 8.49
C HIS A 91 5.78 2.84 9.36
N GLN A 92 5.17 2.80 10.55
CA GLN A 92 5.17 1.62 11.42
C GLN A 92 4.51 0.40 10.75
N LEU A 93 3.35 0.60 10.12
CA LEU A 93 2.64 -0.45 9.38
C LEU A 93 3.48 -1.02 8.24
N LEU A 94 4.08 -0.15 7.42
CA LEU A 94 4.95 -0.55 6.31
C LEU A 94 6.22 -1.25 6.78
N GLN A 95 6.77 -0.84 7.92
CA GLN A 95 7.93 -1.50 8.52
C GLN A 95 7.57 -2.90 9.03
N ALA A 96 6.45 -3.05 9.72
CA ALA A 96 5.95 -4.35 10.16
C ALA A 96 5.73 -5.29 8.97
N ALA A 97 5.10 -4.80 7.90
CA ALA A 97 4.90 -5.57 6.68
C ALA A 97 6.21 -6.01 6.01
N ARG A 98 7.24 -5.14 5.99
CA ARG A 98 8.56 -5.50 5.45
C ARG A 98 9.29 -6.54 6.28
N ASN A 99 9.15 -6.48 7.60
CA ASN A 99 9.84 -7.38 8.53
C ASN A 99 9.19 -8.76 8.57
N HIS A 100 7.86 -8.80 8.55
CA HIS A 100 7.11 -10.06 8.56
C HIS A 100 7.12 -10.74 7.19
N GLY A 101 7.04 -9.96 6.11
CA GLY A 101 6.72 -10.48 4.79
C GLY A 101 5.20 -10.65 4.59
N PRO A 102 4.75 -11.45 3.61
CA PRO A 102 3.33 -11.61 3.34
C PRO A 102 2.56 -12.17 4.54
N PHE A 103 1.43 -11.55 4.84
CA PHE A 103 0.53 -12.05 5.89
C PHE A 103 -0.38 -13.14 5.32
N ARG A 104 -0.75 -14.12 6.13
CA ARG A 104 -1.74 -15.14 5.75
C ARG A 104 -3.05 -14.86 6.46
N MET A 105 -4.12 -14.71 5.70
CA MET A 105 -5.47 -14.58 6.21
C MET A 105 -6.34 -15.65 5.56
N GLU A 106 -6.68 -16.68 6.33
CA GLU A 106 -7.37 -17.87 5.84
C GLU A 106 -6.72 -18.46 4.56
N LYS A 107 -7.38 -18.28 3.41
CA LYS A 107 -6.94 -18.75 2.09
C LYS A 107 -6.19 -17.69 1.27
N TYR A 108 -6.02 -16.48 1.79
CA TYR A 108 -5.45 -15.34 1.08
C TYR A 108 -4.07 -14.94 1.61
N GLU A 109 -3.19 -14.59 0.67
CA GLU A 109 -1.90 -13.98 0.98
C GLU A 109 -2.01 -12.46 0.85
N ILE A 110 -1.87 -11.76 1.97
CA ILE A 110 -2.00 -10.31 2.05
C ILE A 110 -0.62 -9.67 1.97
N ARG A 111 -0.48 -8.69 1.08
CA ARG A 111 0.74 -7.86 0.97
C ARG A 111 0.40 -6.38 1.13
N ILE A 112 1.20 -5.71 1.93
CA ILE A 112 1.09 -4.28 2.20
C ILE A 112 2.35 -3.62 1.67
N THR A 113 2.21 -2.65 0.76
CA THR A 113 3.34 -1.93 0.18
C THR A 113 3.07 -0.44 0.12
N ALA A 114 4.15 0.36 0.13
CA ALA A 114 4.05 1.79 -0.13
C ALA A 114 3.69 2.05 -1.60
N ASP A 115 3.09 3.21 -1.86
CA ASP A 115 2.81 3.70 -3.20
C ASP A 115 3.98 4.57 -3.70
N TYR A 116 4.79 4.02 -4.61
CA TYR A 116 5.89 4.75 -5.23
C TYR A 116 5.55 5.13 -6.67
N SER A 117 6.17 6.22 -7.15
CA SER A 117 6.23 6.58 -8.56
C SER A 117 6.83 5.44 -9.40
N LYS A 118 6.62 5.53 -10.71
CA LYS A 118 7.14 4.52 -11.66
C LYS A 118 8.67 4.43 -11.59
N ASP A 119 9.34 5.57 -11.68
CA ASP A 119 10.80 5.64 -11.69
C ASP A 119 11.40 5.09 -10.38
N THR A 120 10.81 5.44 -9.23
CA THR A 120 11.26 4.91 -7.94
C THR A 120 11.02 3.40 -7.82
N ASN A 121 9.91 2.87 -8.35
CA ASN A 121 9.69 1.43 -8.41
C ASN A 121 10.73 0.71 -9.28
N GLU A 122 11.11 1.29 -10.42
CA GLU A 122 12.15 0.73 -11.31
C GLU A 122 13.52 0.68 -10.61
N CYS A 123 13.93 1.79 -9.98
CA CYS A 123 15.15 1.85 -9.16
C CYS A 123 15.14 0.80 -8.04
N ARG A 124 14.02 0.65 -7.34
CA ARG A 124 13.87 -0.36 -6.27
C ARG A 124 13.95 -1.78 -6.79
N LYS A 125 13.38 -2.08 -7.96
CA LYS A 125 13.49 -3.41 -8.60
C LYS A 125 14.94 -3.71 -8.98
N ALA A 126 15.65 -2.76 -9.56
CA ALA A 126 17.06 -2.90 -9.89
C ALA A 126 17.91 -3.16 -8.62
N PHE A 127 17.62 -2.46 -7.52
CA PHE A 127 18.30 -2.68 -6.24
C PHE A 127 18.00 -4.06 -5.64
N LEU A 128 16.76 -4.54 -5.73
CA LEU A 128 16.40 -5.87 -5.22
C LEU A 128 17.20 -7.00 -5.90
N ALA A 129 17.52 -6.86 -7.18
CA ALA A 129 18.34 -7.83 -7.92
C ALA A 129 19.80 -7.91 -7.42
N LEU A 130 20.26 -6.90 -6.68
CA LEU A 130 21.61 -6.82 -6.12
C LEU A 130 21.67 -7.24 -4.64
N ARG A 131 20.52 -7.51 -4.01
CA ARG A 131 20.46 -7.87 -2.60
C ARG A 131 20.99 -9.31 -2.44
N PRO A 132 21.98 -9.55 -1.56
CA PRO A 132 22.55 -10.88 -1.32
C PRO A 132 21.56 -11.85 -0.68
#